data_AF-A0A533RXQ1-F1
#
_entry.id   AF-A0A533RXQ1-F1
#
_cell.length_a   1.000
_cell.length_b   1.000
_cell.length_c   1.000
_cell.angle_alpha   90.00
_cell.angle_beta   90.00
_cell.angle_gamma   90.00
#
_symmetry.space_group_name_H-M   'P 1'
#
loop_
_entity.id
_entity.type
_entity.pdbx_description
1 polymer ?
#
loop_
_entity_poly.entity_id
_entity_poly.type
_entity_poly.pdbx_seq_one_letter_code
_entity_poly.pdbx_strand_id
1 'polypeptide(L)'
;HFIGQTTTVLPGESACYRCLSPAPPPPGAIPTCAQVGVIGVLPGVIGSIQATEAVKFLIGVGKLLNGRLLIYDAEGMDFSTVPIRKNPKCPLCGDHPRILELKDEIGAKNVCDIESGSPSSL
;
A
#
# COMPACT_ATOMS: atom_id res chain seq x y z
N HIS A 1 -0.28 -9.57 -15.34
CA HIS A 1 0.28 -8.27 -14.92
C HIS A 1 0.86 -8.38 -13.52
N PHE A 2 2.19 -8.37 -13.40
CA PHE A 2 2.90 -8.49 -12.14
C PHE A 2 3.44 -7.13 -11.72
N ILE A 3 2.60 -6.34 -11.05
CA ILE A 3 2.91 -4.96 -10.69
C ILE A 3 3.05 -4.81 -9.17
N GLY A 4 4.16 -4.21 -8.75
CA GLY A 4 4.36 -3.74 -7.38
C GLY A 4 4.31 -2.22 -7.32
N GLN A 5 3.78 -1.66 -6.23
CA GLN A 5 3.71 -0.22 -6.03
C GLN A 5 4.15 0.15 -4.62
N THR A 6 4.89 1.25 -4.49
CA THR A 6 5.29 1.77 -3.18
C THR A 6 5.54 3.27 -3.22
N THR A 7 5.32 3.93 -2.09
CA THR A 7 5.60 5.35 -1.87
C THR A 7 5.92 5.58 -0.40
N THR A 8 6.58 6.70 -0.11
CA THR A 8 6.92 7.09 1.27
C THR A 8 5.93 8.15 1.74
N VAL A 9 5.25 7.87 2.84
CA VAL A 9 4.28 8.79 3.45
C VAL A 9 4.95 9.52 4.61
N LEU A 10 5.08 10.84 4.48
CA LEU A 10 5.45 11.75 5.56
C LEU A 10 4.17 12.44 6.05
N PRO A 11 3.64 12.09 7.24
CA PRO A 11 2.41 12.68 7.76
C PRO A 11 2.45 14.21 7.79
N GLY A 12 1.37 14.86 7.37
CA GLY A 12 1.28 16.32 7.29
C GLY A 12 1.95 16.94 6.06
N GLU A 13 3.05 16.34 5.58
CA GLU A 13 3.88 16.87 4.50
C GLU A 13 3.54 16.31 3.11
N SER A 14 3.33 14.99 2.99
CA SER A 14 3.09 14.31 1.72
C SER A 14 1.64 13.87 1.53
N ALA A 15 1.33 13.35 0.33
CA ALA A 15 0.10 12.58 0.12
C ALA A 15 0.06 11.38 1.09
N CYS A 16 -1.09 11.16 1.72
CA CYS A 16 -1.34 9.93 2.49
C CYS A 16 -2.00 8.87 1.60
N TYR A 17 -2.16 7.65 2.12
CA TYR A 17 -2.90 6.59 1.43
C TYR A 17 -4.30 7.02 0.98
N ARG A 18 -5.05 7.74 1.84
CA ARG A 18 -6.40 8.25 1.55
C ARG A 18 -6.40 9.41 0.54
N CYS A 19 -5.25 10.01 0.22
CA CYS A 19 -5.14 10.91 -0.95
C CYS A 19 -5.15 10.13 -2.26
N LEU A 20 -4.57 8.92 -2.29
CA LEU A 20 -4.49 8.05 -3.46
C LEU A 20 -5.76 7.21 -3.65
N SER A 21 -6.31 6.71 -2.54
CA SER A 21 -7.49 5.85 -2.50
C SER A 21 -8.56 6.48 -1.59
N PRO A 22 -9.34 7.47 -2.07
CA PRO A 22 -10.22 8.29 -1.23
C PRO A 22 -11.36 7.54 -0.53
N ALA A 23 -11.78 6.40 -1.07
CA ALA A 23 -12.78 5.53 -0.48
C ALA A 23 -12.31 4.07 -0.58
N PRO A 24 -12.70 3.21 0.37
CA PRO A 24 -12.50 1.78 0.21
C PRO A 24 -13.21 1.28 -1.06
N PRO A 25 -12.64 0.27 -1.75
CA PRO A 25 -13.32 -0.36 -2.86
C PRO A 25 -14.62 -1.05 -2.39
N PRO A 26 -15.63 -1.21 -3.27
CA PRO A 26 -16.84 -1.95 -2.92
C PRO A 26 -16.53 -3.39 -2.48
N PRO A 27 -17.32 -3.99 -1.57
CA PRO A 27 -17.15 -5.38 -1.18
C PRO A 27 -17.15 -6.31 -2.41
N GLY A 28 -16.18 -7.23 -2.48
CA GLY A 28 -16.05 -8.17 -3.60
C GLY A 28 -15.44 -7.58 -4.88
N ALA A 29 -15.07 -6.30 -4.91
CA ALA A 29 -14.42 -5.68 -6.08
C ALA A 29 -12.96 -6.11 -6.28
N ILE A 30 -12.33 -6.70 -5.25
CA ILE A 30 -10.96 -7.19 -5.30
C ILE A 30 -10.96 -8.71 -5.08
N PRO A 31 -10.43 -9.51 -6.02
CA PRO A 31 -10.26 -10.95 -5.83
C PRO A 31 -9.26 -11.24 -4.71
N THR A 32 -9.39 -12.37 -4.03
CA THR A 32 -8.49 -12.73 -2.92
C THR A 32 -7.10 -13.11 -3.44
N CYS A 33 -6.07 -13.01 -2.60
CA CYS A 33 -4.72 -13.49 -2.93
C CYS A 33 -4.71 -14.97 -3.32
N ALA A 34 -5.59 -15.78 -2.72
CA ALA A 34 -5.78 -17.18 -3.07
C ALA A 34 -6.43 -17.39 -4.46
N GLN A 35 -7.19 -16.41 -4.96
CA GLN A 35 -7.84 -16.46 -6.27
C GLN A 35 -6.93 -15.99 -7.41
N VAL A 36 -6.02 -15.06 -7.17
CA VAL A 36 -5.14 -14.47 -8.21
C VAL A 36 -3.76 -15.12 -8.24
N GLY A 37 -3.24 -15.54 -7.09
CA GLY A 37 -1.84 -15.91 -6.93
C GLY A 37 -0.90 -14.70 -7.06
N VAL A 38 0.07 -14.59 -6.15
CA VAL A 38 1.11 -13.55 -6.22
C VAL A 38 2.45 -14.24 -6.38
N ILE A 39 3.28 -13.78 -7.33
CA ILE A 39 4.67 -14.22 -7.43
C ILE A 39 5.39 -13.78 -6.16
N GLY A 40 5.79 -14.71 -5.30
CA GLY A 40 6.35 -14.42 -3.98
C GLY A 40 7.58 -13.51 -3.99
N VAL A 41 8.35 -13.48 -5.07
CA VAL A 41 9.50 -12.56 -5.19
C VAL A 41 9.10 -11.10 -5.39
N LEU A 42 7.92 -10.81 -5.96
CA LEU A 42 7.44 -9.45 -6.18
C LEU A 42 7.27 -8.65 -4.87
N PRO A 43 6.55 -9.13 -3.84
CA PRO A 43 6.50 -8.45 -2.56
C PRO A 43 7.88 -8.42 -1.87
N GLY A 44 8.77 -9.38 -2.14
CA GLY A 44 10.17 -9.34 -1.66
C GLY A 44 10.96 -8.15 -2.21
N VAL A 45 10.83 -7.87 -3.52
CA VAL A 45 11.44 -6.68 -4.16
C VAL A 45 10.84 -5.40 -3.59
N ILE A 46 9.51 -5.30 -3.51
CA ILE A 46 8.83 -4.12 -2.95
C ILE A 46 9.20 -3.89 -1.48
N GLY A 47 9.25 -4.94 -0.67
CA GLY A 47 9.67 -4.85 0.73
C GLY A 47 11.12 -4.38 0.87
N SER A 48 12.03 -4.82 0.00
CA SER A 48 13.42 -4.35 -0.03
C SER A 48 13.53 -2.86 -0.38
N ILE A 49 12.68 -2.38 -1.29
CA ILE A 49 12.59 -0.96 -1.64
C ILE A 49 12.04 -0.15 -0.45
N GLN A 50 10.99 -0.65 0.20
CA GLN A 50 10.42 -0.02 1.41
C GLN A 50 11.45 0.06 2.55
N ALA A 51 12.23 -1.00 2.78
CA ALA A 51 13.31 -1.00 3.76
C ALA A 51 14.40 0.04 3.40
N THR A 52 14.73 0.15 2.12
CA THR A 52 15.68 1.17 1.63
C THR A 52 15.17 2.59 1.88
N GLU A 53 13.89 2.86 1.66
CA GLU A 53 13.25 4.16 1.97
C GLU A 53 13.31 4.46 3.48
N ALA A 54 13.03 3.48 4.33
CA ALA A 54 13.11 3.63 5.78
C ALA A 54 14.55 3.94 6.23
N VAL A 55 15.54 3.21 5.74
CA VAL A 55 16.96 3.46 6.05
C VAL A 55 17.37 4.86 5.61
N LYS A 56 17.04 5.27 4.37
CA LYS A 56 17.33 6.62 3.87
C LYS A 56 16.73 7.72 4.74
N PHE A 57 15.49 7.53 5.19
CA PHE A 57 14.84 8.46 6.10
C PHE A 57 15.58 8.57 7.43
N LEU A 58 15.94 7.44 8.05
CA LEU A 58 16.62 7.40 9.34
C LEU A 58 17.99 8.08 9.34
N ILE A 59 18.76 7.93 8.26
CA ILE A 59 20.11 8.52 8.15
C ILE A 59 20.14 9.87 7.42
N GLY A 60 18.98 10.37 6.97
CA GLY A 60 18.86 11.67 6.32
C GLY A 60 19.56 11.78 4.96
N VAL A 61 19.57 10.72 4.15
CA VAL A 61 20.27 10.72 2.84
C VAL A 61 19.35 10.50 1.65
N GLY A 62 19.77 11.03 0.51
CA GLY A 62 19.09 10.83 -0.78
C GLY A 62 17.73 11.51 -0.86
N LYS A 63 16.93 11.07 -1.84
CA LYS A 63 15.55 11.54 -2.03
C LYS A 63 14.61 10.37 -1.78
N LEU A 64 13.60 10.60 -0.94
CA LEU A 64 12.57 9.61 -0.67
C LEU A 64 11.57 9.53 -1.84
N LEU A 65 10.69 8.56 -1.79
CA LEU A 65 9.52 8.42 -2.67
C LEU A 65 8.36 9.34 -2.25
N ASN A 66 8.53 10.21 -1.25
CA ASN A 66 7.47 11.14 -0.88
C ASN A 66 7.11 12.04 -2.09
N GLY A 67 5.82 12.11 -2.42
CA GLY A 67 5.35 12.84 -3.60
C GLY A 67 5.47 12.07 -4.93
N ARG A 68 5.90 10.80 -4.92
CA ARG A 68 5.87 9.93 -6.11
C ARG A 68 5.49 8.48 -5.77
N LEU A 69 4.65 7.88 -6.59
CA LEU A 69 4.35 6.45 -6.54
C LEU A 69 5.34 5.72 -7.45
N LEU A 70 6.21 4.89 -6.87
CA LEU A 70 7.05 3.98 -7.64
C LEU A 70 6.19 2.80 -8.11
N ILE A 71 6.31 2.47 -9.38
CA ILE A 71 5.68 1.32 -10.02
C ILE A 71 6.81 0.42 -10.51
N TYR A 72 6.79 -0.83 -10.07
CA TYR A 72 7.68 -1.90 -10.50
C TYR A 72 6.88 -2.87 -11.35
N ASP A 73 7.21 -2.96 -12.64
CA ASP A 73 6.70 -3.99 -13.54
C ASP A 73 7.68 -5.16 -13.54
N ALA A 74 7.29 -6.28 -12.92
CA ALA A 74 8.13 -7.47 -12.84
C ALA A 74 8.09 -8.32 -14.12
N GLU A 75 7.12 -8.09 -15.01
CA GLU A 75 7.03 -8.77 -16.30
C GLU A 75 7.98 -8.11 -17.32
N GLY A 76 7.97 -6.78 -17.37
CA GLY A 76 8.88 -5.98 -18.20
C GLY A 76 10.26 -5.69 -17.56
N MET A 77 10.40 -5.93 -16.25
CA MET A 77 11.57 -5.53 -15.44
C MET A 77 11.85 -4.02 -15.46
N ASP A 78 10.78 -3.23 -15.43
CA ASP A 78 10.84 -1.78 -15.52
C ASP A 78 10.44 -1.08 -14.22
N PHE A 79 11.07 0.07 -13.96
CA PHE A 79 10.70 0.98 -12.89
C PHE A 79 10.24 2.31 -13.45
N SER A 80 9.06 2.75 -13.05
CA SER A 80 8.53 4.07 -13.39
C SER A 80 7.99 4.79 -12.15
N THR A 81 7.83 6.10 -12.23
CA THR A 81 7.25 6.89 -11.14
C THR A 81 6.14 7.78 -11.63
N VAL A 82 5.03 7.82 -10.89
CA VAL A 82 3.93 8.75 -11.12
C VAL A 82 3.93 9.80 -10.00
N PRO A 83 3.86 11.11 -10.31
CA PRO A 83 3.80 12.14 -9.27
C PRO A 83 2.48 12.02 -8.49
N ILE A 84 2.55 12.14 -7.16
CA ILE A 84 1.38 12.14 -6.28
C ILE A 84 1.39 13.40 -5.43
N ARG A 85 0.21 13.99 -5.21
CA ARG A 85 0.06 15.24 -4.47
C ARG A 85 -0.89 15.07 -3.30
N LYS A 86 -0.59 15.75 -2.20
CA LYS A 86 -1.51 15.87 -1.07
C LYS A 86 -2.80 16.52 -1.58
N ASN A 87 -3.94 15.90 -1.27
CA ASN A 87 -5.25 16.44 -1.61
C ASN A 87 -5.73 17.34 -0.46
N PRO A 88 -5.93 18.66 -0.67
CA PRO A 88 -6.43 19.57 0.37
C PRO A 88 -7.81 19.17 0.91
N LYS A 89 -8.61 18.46 0.10
CA LYS A 89 -9.93 17.93 0.47
C LYS A 89 -9.87 16.49 1.01
N CYS A 90 -8.68 15.95 1.29
CA CYS A 90 -8.54 14.59 1.82
C CYS A 90 -9.30 14.47 3.15
N PRO A 91 -10.20 13.48 3.32
CA PRO A 91 -10.96 13.34 4.54
C PRO A 91 -10.10 12.93 5.75
N LEU A 92 -8.84 12.53 5.54
CA LEU A 92 -7.90 12.17 6.61
C LEU A 92 -6.88 13.28 6.91
N CYS A 93 -6.16 13.78 5.91
CA CYS A 93 -5.05 14.73 6.12
C CYS A 93 -5.22 16.10 5.43
N GLY A 94 -6.42 16.39 4.93
CA GLY A 94 -6.77 17.67 4.31
C GLY A 94 -7.05 18.77 5.33
N ASP A 95 -7.48 19.94 4.84
CA ASP A 95 -7.66 21.14 5.67
C ASP A 95 -8.81 21.01 6.68
N HIS A 96 -9.80 20.17 6.36
CA HIS A 96 -10.96 19.89 7.20
C HIS A 96 -11.14 18.36 7.32
N PRO A 97 -10.32 17.68 8.16
CA PRO A 97 -10.36 16.24 8.30
C PRO A 97 -11.69 15.79 8.93
N ARG A 98 -12.23 14.68 8.42
CA ARG A 98 -13.48 14.05 8.87
C ARG A 98 -13.29 12.62 9.36
N ILE A 99 -12.12 12.01 9.07
CA ILE A 99 -11.70 10.73 9.62
C ILE A 99 -10.81 11.04 10.83
N LEU A 100 -11.38 10.89 12.03
CA LEU A 100 -10.71 11.20 13.30
C LEU A 100 -10.43 9.95 14.14
N GLU A 101 -11.06 8.84 13.78
CA GLU A 101 -10.98 7.57 14.50
C GLU A 101 -10.69 6.45 13.51
N LEU A 102 -9.94 5.46 13.98
CA LEU A 102 -9.75 4.20 13.28
C LEU A 102 -11.04 3.39 13.41
N LYS A 103 -11.52 2.88 12.29
CA LYS A 103 -12.65 1.95 12.24
C LYS A 103 -12.17 0.70 11.54
N ASP A 104 -12.30 -0.44 12.20
CA ASP A 104 -12.08 -1.72 11.57
C ASP A 104 -13.25 -1.97 10.61
N GLU A 105 -12.92 -2.30 9.36
CA GLU A 105 -13.94 -2.70 8.39
C GLU A 105 -14.43 -4.11 8.78
N ILE A 106 -15.53 -4.16 9.54
CA ILE A 106 -16.19 -5.41 9.95
C ILE A 106 -16.53 -6.20 8.68
N GLY A 107 -15.80 -7.28 8.43
CA GLY A 107 -15.99 -8.14 7.24
C GLY A 107 -14.97 -7.93 6.12
N ALA A 108 -13.90 -7.17 6.32
CA ALA A 108 -12.69 -7.33 5.51
C ALA A 108 -12.20 -8.76 5.71
N LYS A 109 -12.64 -9.69 4.84
CA LYS A 109 -12.12 -11.06 4.80
C LYS A 109 -10.61 -10.96 4.89
N ASN A 110 -10.02 -11.60 5.89
CA ASN A 110 -8.60 -11.59 6.09
C ASN A 110 -7.91 -12.14 4.84
N VAL A 111 -7.45 -11.24 3.98
CA VAL A 111 -6.96 -11.54 2.63
C VAL A 111 -5.69 -12.41 2.67
N CYS A 112 -5.02 -12.42 3.83
CA CYS A 112 -3.77 -13.11 4.09
C CYS A 112 -3.86 -14.11 5.26
N ASP A 113 -5.06 -14.44 5.77
CA ASP A 113 -5.16 -15.52 6.74
C ASP A 113 -4.78 -16.82 6.04
N ILE A 114 -3.66 -17.39 6.46
CA ILE A 114 -3.39 -18.81 6.27
C ILE A 114 -4.44 -19.49 7.15
N GLU A 115 -5.34 -20.27 6.56
CA GLU A 115 -6.21 -21.15 7.35
C GLU A 115 -5.30 -21.97 8.27
N SER A 116 -5.25 -21.60 9.55
CA SER A 116 -4.65 -22.44 10.57
C SER A 116 -5.50 -23.69 10.58
N GLY A 117 -5.02 -24.75 9.93
CA GLY A 117 -5.73 -26.02 9.82
C GLY A 117 -6.30 -26.39 11.17
N SER A 118 -7.63 -26.47 11.27
CA SER A 118 -8.27 -27.13 12.40
C SER A 118 -7.75 -28.57 12.42
N PRO A 119 -7.35 -29.12 13.58
CA PRO A 119 -6.99 -30.52 13.66
C PRO A 119 -8.22 -31.34 13.24
N SER A 120 -8.03 -32.19 12.24
CA SER A 120 -8.96 -33.24 11.88
C SER A 120 -9.45 -33.93 13.15
N SER A 121 -10.75 -33.87 13.41
CA SER A 121 -11.40 -34.56 14.51
C SER A 121 -12.82 -34.93 14.08
N LEU A 122 -12.95 -36.24 13.81
CA LEU A 122 -14.14 -37.05 13.48
C LEU A 122 -14.55 -37.09 12.00
#